data_AF-A0A2E8IYU6-F1
#
_entry.id   AF-A0A2E8IYU6-F1
#
_cell.length_a   1.000
_cell.length_b   1.000
_cell.length_c   1.000
_cell.angle_alpha   90.00
_cell.angle_beta   90.00
_cell.angle_gamma   90.00
#
_symmetry.space_group_name_H-M   'P 1'
#
loop_
_entity.id
_entity.type
_entity.pdbx_description
1 polymer ?
#
loop_
_entity_poly.entity_id
_entity_poly.type
_entity_poly.pdbx_seq_one_letter_code
_entity_poly.pdbx_strand_id
1 'polypeptide(L)' 'MYTGNFCGYCTAAKRLLKGKSLSVKEYNFDQHSGLRQAVVAATGHRTVPVIFDLRDGNVTFIGGFDETNAYLK' A
#
# COMPACT_ATOMS: atom_id res chain seq x y z
N MET A 1 0.47 4.18 -0.63
CA MET A 1 0.92 2.76 -0.70
C MET A 1 2.40 2.70 -0.37
N TYR A 2 2.78 1.84 0.57
CA TYR A 2 4.18 1.56 0.86
C TYR A 2 4.65 0.33 0.08
N THR A 3 5.85 0.40 -0.47
CA THR A 3 6.42 -0.59 -1.41
C THR A 3 7.86 -0.97 -1.03
N GLY A 4 8.44 -1.92 -1.77
CA GLY A 4 9.86 -2.27 -1.73
C GLY A 4 10.39 -2.54 -3.15
N ASN A 5 11.72 -2.52 -3.29
CA ASN A 5 12.45 -2.64 -4.57
C ASN A 5 12.10 -3.93 -5.33
N PHE A 6 11.94 -5.04 -4.62
CA PHE A 6 11.67 -6.35 -5.22
C PHE A 6 10.33 -6.89 -4.74
N CYS A 7 9.24 -6.38 -5.32
CA CYS A 7 7.87 -6.71 -4.88
C CYS A 7 6.90 -6.88 -6.06
N GLY A 8 6.61 -8.14 -6.42
CA GLY A 8 5.63 -8.47 -7.46
C GLY A 8 4.22 -8.01 -7.13
N TYR A 9 3.79 -8.20 -5.88
CA TYR A 9 2.47 -7.75 -5.40
C TYR A 9 2.31 -6.23 -5.44
N CYS A 10 3.38 -5.46 -5.24
CA CYS A 10 3.35 -4.01 -5.36
C CYS A 10 3.09 -3.59 -6.81
N THR A 11 3.75 -4.25 -7.77
CA THR A 11 3.49 -4.03 -9.20
C THR A 11 2.06 -4.40 -9.58
N ALA A 12 1.53 -5.51 -9.07
CA ALA A 12 0.15 -5.91 -9.28
C ALA A 12 -0.84 -4.89 -8.70
N ALA A 13 -0.61 -4.41 -7.47
CA ALA A 13 -1.42 -3.37 -6.83
C ALA A 13 -1.47 -2.08 -7.65
N LYS A 14 -0.32 -1.61 -8.16
CA LYS A 14 -0.27 -0.43 -9.05
C LYS A 14 -1.13 -0.62 -10.30
N ARG A 15 -1.07 -1.80 -10.93
CA ARG A 15 -1.87 -2.11 -12.12
C ARG A 15 -3.36 -2.12 -11.80
N LEU A 16 -3.75 -2.75 -10.68
CA LEU A 16 -5.14 -2.75 -10.20
C LEU A 16 -5.66 -1.32 -10.00
N LEU A 17 -4.92 -0.51 -9.24
CA LEU A 17 -5.30 0.87 -8.92
C LEU A 17 -5.37 1.75 -10.17
N LYS A 18 -4.39 1.62 -11.08
CA LYS A 18 -4.40 2.28 -12.38
C LYS A 18 -5.62 1.87 -13.23
N GLY A 19 -5.97 0.58 -13.24
CA GLY A 19 -7.14 0.07 -13.95
C GLY A 19 -8.47 0.60 -13.43
N LYS A 20 -8.50 1.06 -12.17
CA LYS A 20 -9.64 1.74 -11.53
C LYS A 20 -9.55 3.27 -11.63
N SER A 21 -8.60 3.82 -12.38
CA SER A 21 -8.33 5.27 -12.50
C SER A 21 -8.04 5.95 -11.15
N LEU A 22 -7.47 5.23 -10.19
CA LEU A 22 -7.10 5.76 -8.88
C LEU A 22 -5.66 6.27 -8.88
N SER A 23 -5.45 7.44 -8.29
CA SER A 23 -4.11 7.96 -8.04
C SER A 23 -3.46 7.26 -6.85
N VAL A 24 -2.15 7.05 -6.91
CA VAL A 24 -1.40 6.36 -5.87
C VAL A 24 -0.15 7.16 -5.53
N LYS A 25 -0.01 7.54 -4.26
CA LYS A 25 1.26 8.01 -3.71
C LYS A 25 2.06 6.84 -3.17
N GLU A 26 3.31 6.73 -3.59
CA GLU A 26 4.19 5.63 -3.24
C GLU A 26 5.32 6.06 -2.32
N TYR A 27 5.64 5.18 -1.37
CA TYR A 27 6.79 5.33 -0.48
C TYR A 27 7.53 3.99 -0.42
N ASN A 28 8.76 3.97 -0.93
CA ASN A 28 9.58 2.77 -0.93
C ASN A 28 10.34 2.66 0.40
N PHE A 29 10.13 1.56 1.13
CA PHE A 29 10.81 1.31 2.40
C PHE A 29 12.33 1.17 2.27
N ASP A 30 12.83 0.67 1.15
CA ASP A 30 14.27 0.51 0.94
C ASP A 30 14.99 1.86 0.71
N GLN A 31 14.22 2.92 0.45
CA GLN A 31 14.73 4.28 0.24
C GLN A 31 14.53 5.19 1.46
N HIS A 32 13.78 4.73 2.47
CA HIS A 32 13.39 5.54 3.63
C HIS A 32 13.68 4.76 4.92
N SER A 33 14.86 5.01 5.49
CA SER A 33 15.26 4.41 6.78
C SER A 33 14.23 4.71 7.88
N GLY A 34 13.88 3.71 8.69
CA GLY A 34 12.94 3.84 9.81
C GLY A 34 11.45 3.87 9.45
N LEU A 35 11.10 4.18 8.18
CA LEU A 35 9.70 4.30 7.76
C LEU A 35 8.94 2.98 7.89
N ARG A 36 9.60 1.87 7.55
CA ARG A 36 9.01 0.53 7.67
C ARG A 36 8.61 0.22 9.10
N GLN A 37 9.48 0.52 10.07
CA GLN A 37 9.22 0.28 11.48
C GLN A 37 8.00 1.10 11.96
N ALA A 38 7.92 2.36 11.58
CA ALA A 38 6.79 3.23 11.93
C ALA A 38 5.46 2.70 11.36
N VAL A 39 5.43 2.28 10.09
CA VAL A 39 4.22 1.74 9.45
C VAL A 39 3.81 0.40 10.08
N VAL A 40 4.77 -0.48 10.38
CA VAL A 40 4.50 -1.75 11.07
C VAL A 40 3.93 -1.50 12.46
N ALA A 41 4.48 -0.54 13.22
CA ALA A 41 3.97 -0.20 14.54
C ALA A 41 2.53 0.36 14.48
N ALA A 42 2.20 1.15 13.45
CA ALA A 42 0.88 1.73 13.29
C ALA A 42 -0.20 0.74 12.79
N THR A 43 0.19 -0.27 12.01
CA THR A 43 -0.77 -1.15 11.31
C THR A 43 -0.75 -2.61 11.74
N GLY A 44 0.34 -3.05 12.40
CA GLY A 44 0.64 -4.47 12.59
C GLY A 44 1.03 -5.22 11.31
N HIS A 45 0.95 -4.58 10.14
CA HIS A 45 1.13 -5.23 8.85
C HIS A 45 2.61 -5.22 8.44
N ARG A 46 3.20 -6.42 8.27
CA ARG A 46 4.65 -6.60 8.15
C ARG A 46 5.15 -6.75 6.73
N THR A 47 4.27 -6.94 5.75
CA THR A 47 4.60 -7.21 4.35
C THR A 47 4.29 -6.02 3.45
N VAL A 48 4.84 -6.01 2.24
CA VAL A 48 4.46 -5.03 1.20
C VAL A 48 3.63 -5.72 0.12
N PRO A 49 2.69 -5.01 -0.54
CA PRO A 49 2.36 -3.59 -0.34
C PRO A 49 1.60 -3.33 0.97
N VAL A 50 1.74 -2.13 1.54
CA VAL A 50 0.85 -1.63 2.62
C VAL A 50 -0.01 -0.51 2.04
N ILE A 51 -1.32 -0.69 2.01
CA ILE A 51 -2.24 0.20 1.29
C ILE A 51 -3.18 0.88 2.28
N PHE A 52 -3.31 2.20 2.09
CA PHE A 52 -4.25 3.05 2.80
C PHE A 52 -5.12 3.75 1.75
N ASP A 53 -6.40 3.84 2.03
CA ASP A 53 -7.33 4.68 1.29
C ASP A 53 -7.46 6.03 2.00
N LEU A 54 -7.43 7.11 1.21
CA LEU A 54 -7.48 8.51 1.64
C LEU A 54 -8.59 9.29 0.92
N ARG A 55 -9.43 8.62 0.10
CA ARG A 55 -10.37 9.28 -0.83
C ARG A 55 -11.52 9.99 -0.14
N ASP A 56 -11.94 9.53 1.04
CA ASP A 56 -13.08 10.05 1.80
C ASP A 56 -12.68 11.09 2.85
N GLY A 57 -11.40 11.51 2.87
CA GLY A 57 -10.85 12.40 3.88
C GLY A 57 -10.45 11.69 5.18
N ASN A 58 -10.70 10.38 5.31
CA ASN A 58 -10.23 9.56 6.42
C ASN A 58 -9.03 8.71 5.99
N VAL A 59 -8.23 8.30 6.97
CA VAL A 59 -7.16 7.32 6.74
C VAL A 59 -7.72 5.94 7.03
N THR A 60 -8.01 5.16 5.99
CA THR A 60 -8.45 3.77 6.15
C THR A 60 -7.32 2.83 5.78
N PHE A 61 -6.84 2.04 6.75
CA PHE A 61 -5.88 0.98 6.47
C PHE A 61 -6.61 -0.20 5.80
N ILE A 62 -6.19 -0.57 4.58
CA ILE A 62 -6.82 -1.62 3.77
C ILE A 62 -6.11 -2.96 3.95
N GLY A 63 -4.79 -2.97 4.00
CA GLY A 63 -3.98 -4.20 4.04
C GLY A 63 -3.00 -4.29 2.88
N GLY A 64 -2.84 -5.52 2.37
CA GLY A 64 -2.01 -5.86 1.24
C GLY A 64 -2.76 -5.84 -0.09
N PHE A 65 -2.23 -6.58 -1.07
CA PHE A 65 -2.83 -6.66 -2.40
C PHE A 65 -4.18 -7.36 -2.38
N ASP A 66 -4.30 -8.49 -1.68
CA ASP A 66 -5.51 -9.31 -1.69
C ASP A 66 -6.68 -8.56 -1.02
N GLU A 67 -6.43 -7.92 0.13
CA GLU A 67 -7.41 -7.10 0.81
C GLU A 67 -7.80 -5.89 -0.03
N THR A 68 -6.85 -5.25 -0.72
CA THR A 68 -7.14 -4.14 -1.64
C THR A 68 -7.99 -4.58 -2.83
N ASN A 69 -7.69 -5.75 -3.39
CA ASN A 69 -8.47 -6.30 -4.49
C ASN A 69 -9.90 -6.65 -4.06
N ALA A 70 -10.08 -7.18 -2.84
CA ALA A 70 -11.40 -7.42 -2.27
C ALA A 70 -12.15 -6.12 -1.99
N TYR A 71 -11.48 -5.11 -1.45
CA TYR A 71 -12.04 -3.81 -1.07
C TYR A 71 -12.52 -2.97 -2.27
N LEU A 72 -11.86 -3.10 -3.43
CA LEU A 72 -12.16 -2.32 -4.65
C LEU A 72 -13.11 -3.04 -5.65
N LYS A 73 -13.61 -4.22 -5.29
CA LYS A 73 -14.69 -4.87 -6.04
C LYS A 73 -16.00 -4.12 -5.84
#